data_AF-A0A453E378-F1
#
_entry.id   AF-A0A453E378-F1
#
_cell.length_a   1.000
_cell.length_b   1.000
_cell.length_c   1.000
_cell.angle_alpha   90.00
_cell.angle_beta   90.00
_cell.angle_gamma   90.00
#
_symmetry.space_group_name_H-M   'P 1'
#
loop_
_entity.id
_entity.type
_entity.pdbx_description
1 polymer ?
#
loop_
_entity_poly.entity_id
_entity_poly.type
_entity_poly.pdbx_seq_one_letter_code
_entity_poly.pdbx_strand_id
1 'polypeptide(L)'
;MKHWDKNSIVCKINIINPDYIIKSGPIEATPKDIEEFKMNIEKLLKLKAIRESRSPHRSAAFIVRNHAQEVRGKSRMVINFKRLNDNTVDDAYNIPNKQEWINRIQGSKYFSKFDLKAGFWQVKMAEESIPWTAFTCPQGHYEWLVMPLGLKNAPALFQRKMQNIFNENQAFILVYVDDLLVFSTSYKEHIAHLEVFFRKIEQNGLILSKKKMEICKEKINFLGHEIGEGKIYLQEHIAKKILEFPDNMSDKKVLQQFLGIVNYARNYIDNLAKLAGPLYAKLRKNGQKYFNSEDIKLVKAIKEKVKNLKPLELPLEDNYFIIETDASKVGWGAILKQKPNKYSPKADEKICRYASGSYKLKTVNNIDREILAVVNAINALGYI
;
A
#
# COMPACT_ATOMS: atom_id res chain seq x y z
N MET A 1 4.29 -27.25 -5.07
CA MET A 1 4.70 -28.29 -6.05
C MET A 1 3.60 -28.66 -7.04
N LYS A 2 2.52 -29.37 -6.65
CA LYS A 2 1.47 -29.88 -7.59
C LYS A 2 0.89 -28.83 -8.57
N HIS A 3 0.87 -27.56 -8.18
CA HIS A 3 0.34 -26.46 -8.99
C HIS A 3 1.40 -25.60 -9.66
N TRP A 4 2.69 -25.79 -9.35
CA TRP A 4 3.73 -24.94 -9.90
C TRP A 4 3.99 -25.22 -11.38
N ASP A 5 3.76 -26.43 -11.87
CA ASP A 5 3.93 -26.74 -13.30
C ASP A 5 2.80 -26.13 -14.14
N LYS A 6 1.65 -25.84 -13.51
CA LYS A 6 0.57 -25.04 -14.11
C LYS A 6 0.87 -23.54 -14.11
N ASN A 7 1.89 -23.10 -13.38
CA ASN A 7 2.29 -21.70 -13.32
C ASN A 7 3.40 -21.45 -14.35
N SER A 8 3.04 -20.93 -15.52
CA SER A 8 3.94 -20.72 -16.66
C SER A 8 4.98 -19.60 -16.48
N ILE A 9 5.08 -18.99 -15.30
CA ILE A 9 6.01 -17.88 -15.02
C ILE A 9 6.94 -18.27 -13.89
N VAL A 10 8.25 -18.15 -14.15
CA VAL A 10 9.33 -18.30 -13.18
C VAL A 10 9.92 -16.93 -12.83
N CYS A 11 10.39 -16.80 -11.60
CA CYS A 11 11.13 -15.63 -11.14
C CYS A 11 12.60 -15.77 -11.55
N LYS A 12 13.00 -14.98 -12.53
CA LYS A 12 14.39 -14.85 -12.98
C LYS A 12 14.98 -13.55 -12.44
N ILE A 13 16.17 -13.64 -11.87
CA ILE A 13 16.95 -12.49 -11.41
C ILE A 13 17.96 -12.17 -12.50
N ASN A 14 17.78 -11.01 -13.14
CA ASN A 14 18.72 -10.50 -14.13
C ASN A 14 19.82 -9.72 -13.41
N ILE A 15 21.02 -10.28 -13.40
CA ILE A 15 22.17 -9.74 -12.66
C ILE A 15 22.96 -8.75 -13.52
N ILE A 16 23.40 -7.64 -12.93
CA ILE A 16 24.22 -6.62 -13.58
C ILE A 16 25.66 -7.12 -13.72
N ASN A 17 26.30 -7.53 -12.62
CA ASN A 17 27.64 -8.10 -12.60
C ASN A 17 27.60 -9.56 -12.12
N PRO A 18 27.74 -10.55 -13.02
CA PRO A 18 27.68 -11.97 -12.66
C PRO A 18 28.88 -12.43 -11.82
N ASP A 19 30.02 -11.74 -11.89
CA ASP A 19 31.23 -12.10 -11.13
C ASP A 19 31.18 -11.60 -9.68
N TYR A 20 30.21 -10.74 -9.35
CA TYR A 20 30.09 -10.17 -8.02
C TYR A 20 29.54 -11.18 -6.99
N ILE A 21 30.36 -11.53 -6.00
CA ILE A 21 29.95 -12.43 -4.92
C ILE A 21 29.32 -11.64 -3.78
N ILE A 22 28.00 -11.75 -3.66
CA ILE A 22 27.24 -11.24 -2.53
C ILE A 22 27.70 -11.90 -1.23
N LYS A 23 28.26 -11.12 -0.30
CA LYS A 23 28.56 -11.57 1.06
C LYS A 23 28.06 -10.55 2.06
N SER A 24 27.06 -10.89 2.85
CA SER A 24 26.61 -10.09 3.99
C SER A 24 27.27 -10.62 5.27
N GLY A 25 27.63 -9.70 6.17
CA GLY A 25 28.16 -10.05 7.48
C GLY A 25 27.12 -10.84 8.31
N PRO A 26 27.57 -11.64 9.29
CA PRO A 26 26.67 -12.34 10.18
C PRO A 26 25.83 -11.33 10.99
N ILE A 27 24.57 -11.67 11.23
CA ILE A 27 23.71 -10.91 12.13
C ILE A 27 23.67 -11.64 13.47
N GLU A 28 23.90 -10.90 14.55
CA GLU A 28 23.79 -11.45 15.91
C GLU A 28 22.36 -11.95 16.16
N ALA A 29 22.26 -13.17 16.68
CA ALA A 29 21.00 -13.82 16.99
C ALA A 29 20.95 -14.08 18.50
N THR A 30 19.88 -13.62 19.16
CA THR A 30 19.60 -13.97 20.56
C THR A 30 19.16 -15.43 20.68
N PRO A 31 19.19 -16.04 21.87
CA PRO A 31 18.68 -17.41 22.06
C PRO A 31 17.26 -17.61 21.53
N LYS A 32 16.39 -16.60 21.72
CA LYS A 32 15.03 -16.60 21.19
C LYS A 32 14.99 -16.56 19.66
N ASP A 33 15.89 -15.81 19.02
CA ASP A 33 16.01 -15.81 17.55
C ASP A 33 16.39 -17.18 17.03
N ILE A 34 17.29 -17.89 17.72
CA ILE A 34 17.75 -19.22 17.31
C ILE A 34 16.59 -20.21 17.30
N GLU A 35 15.75 -20.23 18.33
CA GLU A 35 14.55 -21.09 18.36
C GLU A 35 13.58 -20.76 17.23
N GLU A 36 13.30 -19.47 17.03
CA GLU A 36 12.39 -19.03 15.98
C GLU A 36 12.93 -19.34 14.58
N PHE A 37 14.24 -19.20 14.34
CA PHE A 37 14.84 -19.61 13.08
C PHE A 37 14.70 -21.11 12.88
N LYS A 38 14.95 -21.94 13.90
CA LYS A 38 14.79 -23.40 13.81
C LYS A 38 13.39 -23.77 13.33
N MET A 39 12.36 -23.21 13.97
CA MET A 39 10.96 -23.42 13.58
C MET A 39 10.66 -22.96 12.13
N ASN A 40 11.21 -21.81 11.71
CA ASN A 40 11.00 -21.30 10.36
C ASN A 40 11.70 -22.16 9.29
N ILE A 41 12.95 -22.57 9.53
CA ILE A 41 13.74 -23.38 8.61
C ILE A 41 13.12 -24.77 8.44
N GLU A 42 12.78 -25.46 9.53
CA GLU A 42 12.11 -26.77 9.47
C GLU A 42 10.82 -26.71 8.65
N LYS A 43 10.02 -25.66 8.84
CA LYS A 43 8.80 -25.44 8.08
C LYS A 43 9.09 -25.21 6.59
N LEU A 44 10.08 -24.39 6.25
CA LEU A 44 10.42 -24.07 4.86
C LEU A 44 11.00 -25.28 4.12
N LEU A 45 11.84 -26.08 4.78
CA LEU A 45 12.36 -27.35 4.27
C LEU A 45 11.23 -28.36 4.05
N LYS A 46 10.30 -28.50 5.01
CA LYS A 46 9.12 -29.38 4.88
C LYS A 46 8.23 -28.97 3.70
N LEU A 47 8.10 -27.67 3.44
CA LEU A 47 7.37 -27.13 2.28
C LEU A 47 8.15 -27.28 0.95
N LYS A 48 9.43 -27.66 1.00
CA LYS A 48 10.39 -27.63 -0.11
C LYS A 48 10.46 -26.26 -0.78
N ALA A 49 10.30 -25.19 0.01
CA ALA A 49 10.46 -23.81 -0.45
C ALA A 49 11.94 -23.40 -0.51
N ILE A 50 12.77 -24.04 0.31
CA ILE A 50 14.21 -23.87 0.37
C ILE A 50 14.91 -25.23 0.34
N ARG A 51 16.21 -25.23 0.05
CA ARG A 51 17.11 -26.38 0.24
C ARG A 51 18.45 -25.92 0.81
N GLU A 52 19.26 -26.86 1.28
CA GLU A 52 20.65 -26.57 1.65
C GLU A 52 21.42 -26.03 0.44
N SER A 53 22.23 -25.00 0.68
CA SER A 53 22.97 -24.28 -0.34
C SER A 53 24.46 -24.60 -0.25
N ARG A 54 25.12 -24.67 -1.42
CA ARG A 54 26.58 -24.58 -1.58
C ARG A 54 27.00 -23.35 -2.39
N SER A 55 26.07 -22.42 -2.57
CA SER A 55 26.30 -21.18 -3.32
C SER A 55 27.44 -20.37 -2.71
N PRO A 56 28.25 -19.69 -3.54
CA PRO A 56 29.24 -18.73 -3.05
C PRO A 56 28.59 -17.47 -2.45
N HIS A 57 27.30 -17.23 -2.75
CA HIS A 57 26.55 -16.07 -2.28
C HIS A 57 26.02 -16.26 -0.85
N ARG A 58 25.96 -15.17 -0.09
CA ARG A 58 25.50 -15.15 1.28
C ARG A 58 24.77 -13.86 1.60
N SER A 59 23.44 -13.92 1.69
CA SER A 59 22.63 -12.91 2.36
C SER A 59 22.38 -13.28 3.82
N ALA A 60 22.27 -12.28 4.70
CA ALA A 60 22.01 -12.53 6.12
C ALA A 60 20.51 -12.57 6.39
N ALA A 61 20.04 -13.61 7.09
CA ALA A 61 18.68 -13.66 7.61
C ALA A 61 18.63 -13.11 9.03
N PHE A 62 17.51 -12.45 9.37
CA PHE A 62 17.25 -11.89 10.69
C PHE A 62 15.77 -11.99 11.03
N ILE A 63 15.48 -11.97 12.32
CA ILE A 63 14.13 -12.00 12.84
C ILE A 63 13.64 -10.57 13.03
N VAL A 64 12.47 -10.26 12.46
CA VAL A 64 11.76 -9.01 12.74
C VAL A 64 10.67 -9.28 13.77
N ARG A 65 10.61 -8.38 14.75
CA ARG A 65 9.56 -8.26 15.77
C ARG A 65 9.05 -6.82 15.73
N ASN A 66 8.15 -6.52 14.80
CA ASN A 66 7.46 -5.23 14.82
C ASN A 66 6.18 -5.32 15.67
N HIS A 67 5.63 -4.18 16.11
CA HIS A 67 4.43 -4.14 16.95
C HIS A 67 3.24 -4.90 16.32
N ALA A 68 3.13 -4.96 14.98
CA ALA A 68 2.08 -5.73 14.30
C ALA A 68 2.31 -7.25 14.34
N GLN A 69 3.57 -7.70 14.47
CA GLN A 69 3.98 -9.09 14.62
C GLN A 69 3.90 -9.55 16.08
N GLU A 70 4.18 -8.66 17.02
CA GLU A 70 3.97 -8.89 18.46
C GLU A 70 2.48 -9.08 18.77
N VAL A 71 1.61 -8.22 18.25
CA VAL A 71 0.14 -8.36 18.38
C VAL A 71 -0.38 -9.66 17.73
N ARG A 72 0.27 -10.14 16.67
CA ARG A 72 -0.07 -11.42 16.00
C ARG A 72 0.63 -12.64 16.62
N GLY A 73 1.49 -12.43 17.62
CA GLY A 73 2.30 -13.47 18.27
C GLY A 73 3.24 -14.22 17.32
N LYS A 74 3.61 -13.64 16.17
CA LYS A 74 4.41 -14.32 15.13
C LYS A 74 5.46 -13.39 14.58
N SER A 75 6.70 -13.63 14.99
CA SER A 75 7.89 -13.07 14.35
C SER A 75 8.01 -13.53 12.90
N ARG A 76 8.78 -12.78 12.10
CA ARG A 76 9.05 -13.13 10.71
C ARG A 76 10.54 -13.19 10.45
N MET A 77 10.97 -14.30 9.85
CA MET A 77 12.29 -14.38 9.22
C MET A 77 12.31 -13.53 7.96
N VAL A 78 13.27 -12.61 7.88
CA VAL A 78 13.51 -11.73 6.74
C VAL A 78 14.94 -11.92 6.27
N ILE A 79 15.16 -11.92 4.96
CA ILE A 79 16.49 -11.99 4.38
C ILE A 79 16.88 -10.60 3.86
N ASN A 80 18.09 -10.16 4.19
CA ASN A 80 18.63 -8.92 3.67
C ASN A 80 19.19 -9.12 2.25
N PHE A 81 18.32 -8.92 1.25
CA PHE A 81 18.69 -8.93 -0.16
C PHE A 81 19.18 -7.58 -0.68
N LYS A 82 19.53 -6.60 0.17
CA LYS A 82 19.96 -5.27 -0.30
C LYS A 82 21.10 -5.35 -1.33
N ARG A 83 22.17 -6.07 -1.02
CA ARG A 83 23.32 -6.25 -1.93
C ARG A 83 22.96 -7.00 -3.22
N LEU A 84 22.01 -7.95 -3.14
CA LEU A 84 21.49 -8.64 -4.32
C LEU A 84 20.70 -7.68 -5.21
N ASN A 85 19.82 -6.89 -4.60
CA ASN A 85 18.97 -5.92 -5.27
C ASN A 85 19.79 -4.81 -5.94
N ASP A 86 20.88 -4.37 -5.31
CA ASP A 86 21.82 -3.40 -5.89
C ASP A 86 22.50 -3.96 -7.15
N ASN A 87 22.71 -5.27 -7.23
CA ASN A 87 23.30 -5.97 -8.38
C ASN A 87 22.24 -6.56 -9.34
N THR A 88 20.97 -6.18 -9.20
CA THR A 88 19.87 -6.69 -10.04
C THR A 88 19.39 -5.59 -10.98
N VAL A 89 19.28 -5.91 -12.27
CA VAL A 89 18.71 -5.03 -13.29
C VAL A 89 17.27 -4.69 -12.92
N ASP A 90 16.92 -3.41 -12.95
CA ASP A 90 15.60 -2.94 -12.57
C ASP A 90 14.52 -3.40 -13.55
N ASP A 91 13.38 -3.86 -13.05
CA ASP A 91 12.20 -4.11 -13.88
C ASP A 91 11.42 -2.79 -14.00
N ALA A 92 11.43 -2.19 -15.19
CA ALA A 92 10.74 -0.92 -15.47
C ALA A 92 9.21 -1.03 -15.47
N TYR A 93 8.66 -2.22 -15.20
CA TYR A 93 7.22 -2.43 -15.13
C TYR A 93 6.57 -1.58 -14.04
N ASN A 94 5.67 -0.70 -14.48
CA ASN A 94 4.98 0.22 -13.59
C ASN A 94 3.81 -0.49 -12.90
N ILE A 95 3.84 -0.53 -11.56
CA ILE A 95 2.69 -0.99 -10.77
C ILE A 95 1.66 0.13 -10.77
N PRO A 96 0.40 -0.12 -11.21
CA PRO A 96 -0.56 0.96 -11.37
C PRO A 96 -0.86 1.67 -10.05
N ASN A 97 -1.20 2.95 -10.13
CA ASN A 97 -1.40 3.78 -8.95
C ASN A 97 -2.67 3.32 -8.20
N LYS A 98 -2.61 3.27 -6.86
CA LYS A 98 -3.79 2.96 -6.02
C LYS A 98 -5.00 3.82 -6.36
N GLN A 99 -4.76 5.06 -6.79
CA GLN A 99 -5.83 6.00 -7.13
C GLN A 99 -6.58 5.59 -8.41
N GLU A 100 -5.87 5.13 -9.44
CA GLU A 100 -6.46 4.64 -10.70
C GLU A 100 -7.39 3.45 -10.44
N TRP A 101 -7.02 2.60 -9.48
CA TRP A 101 -7.82 1.44 -9.08
C TRP A 101 -9.14 1.81 -8.41
N ILE A 102 -9.17 2.88 -7.62
CA ILE A 102 -10.40 3.39 -7.02
C ILE A 102 -11.37 3.90 -8.10
N ASN A 103 -10.86 4.37 -9.23
CA ASN A 103 -11.70 4.84 -10.33
C ASN A 103 -12.33 3.66 -11.10
N ARG A 104 -11.75 2.46 -11.05
CA ARG A 104 -12.33 1.28 -11.72
C ARG A 104 -13.48 0.61 -10.98
N ILE A 105 -13.59 0.84 -9.68
CA ILE A 105 -14.64 0.25 -8.83
C ILE A 105 -15.89 1.15 -8.72
N GLN A 106 -15.92 2.24 -9.49
CA GLN A 106 -17.05 3.18 -9.52
C GLN A 106 -18.35 2.45 -9.89
N GLY A 107 -19.45 2.86 -9.28
CA GLY A 107 -20.77 2.24 -9.49
C GLY A 107 -20.93 0.82 -8.92
N SER A 108 -19.89 0.21 -8.36
CA SER A 108 -19.97 -1.14 -7.79
C SER A 108 -20.65 -1.15 -6.42
N LYS A 109 -21.48 -2.18 -6.20
CA LYS A 109 -22.20 -2.40 -4.93
C LYS A 109 -21.70 -3.61 -4.16
N TYR A 110 -21.28 -4.67 -4.86
CA TYR A 110 -20.84 -5.92 -4.25
C TYR A 110 -19.36 -6.16 -4.49
N PHE A 111 -18.67 -6.54 -3.42
CA PHE A 111 -17.23 -6.72 -3.42
C PHE A 111 -16.83 -8.06 -2.78
N SER A 112 -15.86 -8.74 -3.38
CA SER A 112 -15.20 -9.89 -2.77
C SER A 112 -13.69 -9.72 -2.85
N LYS A 113 -13.03 -9.76 -1.69
CA LYS A 113 -11.58 -9.61 -1.57
C LYS A 113 -10.93 -10.95 -1.27
N PHE A 114 -9.81 -11.19 -1.94
CA PHE A 114 -9.00 -12.38 -1.77
C PHE A 114 -7.52 -12.01 -1.59
N ASP A 115 -6.86 -12.75 -0.72
CA ASP A 115 -5.41 -12.66 -0.48
C ASP A 115 -4.79 -14.02 -0.83
N LEU A 116 -3.68 -14.02 -1.56
CA LEU A 116 -2.98 -15.25 -1.90
C LEU A 116 -2.16 -15.75 -0.70
N LYS A 117 -2.29 -17.05 -0.42
CA LYS A 117 -1.55 -17.69 0.66
C LYS A 117 -0.06 -17.72 0.30
N ALA A 118 0.71 -16.83 0.93
CA ALA A 118 2.12 -16.63 0.62
C ALA A 118 2.32 -16.45 -0.91
N GLY A 119 1.66 -15.44 -1.48
CA GLY A 119 1.58 -15.21 -2.93
C GLY A 119 2.90 -15.40 -3.67
N PHE A 120 3.96 -14.70 -3.24
CA PHE A 120 5.29 -14.83 -3.84
C PHE A 120 5.82 -16.28 -3.88
N TRP A 121 5.60 -17.09 -2.83
CA TRP A 121 6.06 -18.49 -2.79
C TRP A 121 5.32 -19.41 -3.75
N GLN A 122 4.26 -18.93 -4.42
CA GLN A 122 3.57 -19.67 -5.48
C GLN A 122 4.27 -19.54 -6.84
N VAL A 123 5.31 -18.70 -6.95
CA VAL A 123 6.15 -18.54 -8.13
C VAL A 123 7.48 -19.26 -7.92
N LYS A 124 7.85 -20.16 -8.84
CA LYS A 124 9.15 -20.85 -8.82
C LYS A 124 10.28 -19.88 -9.15
N MET A 125 11.46 -20.10 -8.59
CA MET A 125 12.68 -19.47 -9.08
C MET A 125 13.13 -20.15 -10.38
N ALA A 126 13.75 -19.38 -11.28
CA ALA A 126 14.53 -19.93 -12.38
C ALA A 126 15.80 -20.58 -11.84
N GLU A 127 16.21 -21.74 -12.38
CA GLU A 127 17.32 -22.55 -11.84
C GLU A 127 18.63 -21.74 -11.75
N GLU A 128 18.92 -20.91 -12.76
CA GLU A 128 20.10 -20.04 -12.77
C GLU A 128 20.07 -18.93 -11.70
N SER A 129 18.88 -18.60 -11.21
CA SER A 129 18.67 -17.53 -10.22
C SER A 129 18.66 -18.05 -8.78
N ILE A 130 18.50 -19.36 -8.58
CA ILE A 130 18.44 -19.97 -7.23
C ILE A 130 19.69 -19.66 -6.41
N PRO A 131 20.93 -19.83 -6.90
CA PRO A 131 22.14 -19.60 -6.09
C PRO A 131 22.27 -18.17 -5.57
N TRP A 132 21.73 -17.18 -6.28
CA TRP A 132 21.74 -15.78 -5.89
C TRP A 132 20.87 -15.49 -4.66
N THR A 133 19.86 -16.33 -4.41
CA THR A 133 18.96 -16.20 -3.26
C THR A 133 19.52 -16.82 -1.97
N ALA A 134 20.75 -17.33 -2.02
CA ALA A 134 21.36 -18.03 -0.91
C ALA A 134 21.53 -17.12 0.32
N PHE A 135 21.17 -17.67 1.49
CA PHE A 135 21.17 -16.96 2.75
C PHE A 135 21.72 -17.82 3.88
N THR A 136 22.17 -17.17 4.95
CA THR A 136 22.70 -17.82 6.15
C THR A 136 21.90 -17.38 7.37
N CYS A 137 21.63 -18.35 8.24
CA CYS A 137 21.10 -18.17 9.58
C CYS A 137 21.86 -19.11 10.54
N PRO A 138 21.62 -19.05 11.87
CA PRO A 138 22.32 -19.92 12.83
C PRO A 138 22.23 -21.43 12.53
N GLN A 139 21.17 -21.87 11.84
CA GLN A 139 20.91 -23.28 11.48
C GLN A 139 21.64 -23.73 10.21
N GLY A 140 22.34 -22.83 9.51
CA GLY A 140 23.13 -23.19 8.33
C GLY A 140 22.89 -22.29 7.13
N HIS A 141 23.15 -22.85 5.95
CA HIS A 141 23.17 -22.14 4.69
C HIS A 141 22.17 -22.74 3.70
N TYR A 142 21.26 -21.91 3.19
CA TYR A 142 20.11 -22.34 2.40
C TYR A 142 19.88 -21.42 1.22
N GLU A 143 19.16 -21.90 0.20
CA GLU A 143 18.76 -21.13 -0.98
C GLU A 143 17.27 -21.37 -1.30
N TRP A 144 16.63 -20.39 -1.95
CA TRP A 144 15.20 -20.42 -2.23
C TRP A 144 14.89 -21.04 -3.59
N LEU A 145 13.93 -21.97 -3.59
CA LEU A 145 13.39 -22.62 -4.79
C LEU A 145 12.14 -21.91 -5.32
N VAL A 146 11.54 -21.08 -4.48
CA VAL A 146 10.38 -20.23 -4.81
C VAL A 146 10.70 -18.79 -4.49
N MET A 147 10.05 -17.85 -5.18
CA MET A 147 10.34 -16.42 -5.08
C MET A 147 10.25 -15.92 -3.63
N PRO A 148 11.37 -15.56 -2.98
CA PRO A 148 11.36 -15.05 -1.62
C PRO A 148 10.89 -13.61 -1.58
N LEU A 149 10.42 -13.20 -0.39
CA LEU A 149 10.19 -11.80 -0.08
C LEU A 149 11.52 -11.03 -0.04
N GLY A 150 11.50 -9.77 -0.46
CA GLY A 150 12.64 -8.85 -0.37
C GLY A 150 13.46 -8.72 -1.65
N LEU A 151 13.16 -9.51 -2.71
CA LEU A 151 13.73 -9.28 -4.04
C LEU A 151 13.14 -8.01 -4.66
N LYS A 152 14.00 -7.22 -5.31
CA LYS A 152 13.66 -5.93 -5.93
C LYS A 152 12.46 -6.01 -6.87
N ASN A 153 12.50 -6.97 -7.81
CA ASN A 153 11.53 -7.08 -8.89
C ASN A 153 10.36 -8.02 -8.57
N ALA A 154 10.29 -8.60 -7.36
CA ALA A 154 9.24 -9.54 -7.00
C ALA A 154 7.81 -8.95 -7.13
N PRO A 155 7.52 -7.72 -6.65
CA PRO A 155 6.20 -7.12 -6.80
C PRO A 155 5.80 -6.90 -8.28
N ALA A 156 6.72 -6.42 -9.10
CA ALA A 156 6.49 -6.16 -10.52
C ALA A 156 6.20 -7.45 -11.30
N LEU A 157 7.03 -8.48 -11.09
CA LEU A 157 6.84 -9.79 -11.70
C LEU A 157 5.51 -10.42 -11.28
N PHE A 158 5.16 -10.30 -9.99
CA PHE A 158 3.90 -10.82 -9.48
C PHE A 158 2.69 -10.07 -10.04
N GLN A 159 2.74 -8.73 -10.09
CA GLN A 159 1.71 -7.91 -10.72
C GLN A 159 1.48 -8.32 -12.18
N ARG A 160 2.56 -8.45 -12.97
CA ARG A 160 2.50 -8.86 -14.38
C ARG A 160 1.88 -10.25 -14.55
N LYS A 161 2.28 -11.21 -13.72
CA LYS A 161 1.68 -12.55 -13.71
C LYS A 161 0.17 -12.48 -13.48
N MET A 162 -0.24 -11.77 -12.44
CA MET A 162 -1.65 -11.71 -12.05
C MET A 162 -2.50 -10.93 -13.06
N GLN A 163 -1.95 -9.86 -13.65
CA GLN A 163 -2.59 -9.14 -14.74
C GLN A 163 -2.76 -10.02 -15.99
N ASN A 164 -1.75 -10.81 -16.36
CA ASN A 164 -1.88 -11.73 -17.50
C ASN A 164 -2.99 -12.78 -17.28
N ILE A 165 -3.14 -13.30 -16.06
CA ILE A 165 -4.18 -14.27 -15.72
C ILE A 165 -5.59 -13.68 -15.85
N PHE A 166 -5.76 -12.43 -15.38
CA PHE A 166 -7.05 -11.76 -15.28
C PHE A 166 -7.28 -10.69 -16.36
N ASN A 167 -6.46 -10.67 -17.42
CA ASN A 167 -6.46 -9.60 -18.41
C ASN A 167 -7.83 -9.42 -19.09
N GLU A 168 -8.48 -10.54 -19.42
CA GLU A 168 -9.81 -10.59 -20.04
C GLU A 168 -10.94 -10.22 -19.08
N ASN A 169 -10.65 -10.18 -17.77
CA ASN A 169 -11.65 -10.00 -16.70
C ASN A 169 -11.45 -8.70 -15.94
N GLN A 170 -10.66 -7.77 -16.49
CA GLN A 170 -10.38 -6.47 -15.88
C GLN A 170 -11.65 -5.64 -15.63
N ALA A 171 -12.72 -5.86 -16.38
CA ALA A 171 -13.99 -5.17 -16.15
C ALA A 171 -14.58 -5.38 -14.74
N PHE A 172 -14.26 -6.49 -14.07
CA PHE A 172 -14.80 -6.84 -12.75
C PHE A 172 -13.78 -7.44 -11.77
N ILE A 173 -12.52 -7.59 -12.19
CA ILE A 173 -11.41 -8.08 -11.36
C ILE A 173 -10.30 -7.04 -11.31
N LEU A 174 -9.93 -6.70 -10.10
CA LEU A 174 -8.85 -5.80 -9.75
C LEU A 174 -7.68 -6.60 -9.16
N VAL A 175 -6.48 -6.33 -9.66
CA VAL A 175 -5.25 -6.98 -9.23
C VAL A 175 -4.28 -5.92 -8.72
N TYR A 176 -3.90 -6.02 -7.45
CA TYR A 176 -2.84 -5.20 -6.86
C TYR A 176 -1.86 -6.08 -6.08
N VAL A 177 -0.79 -6.49 -6.74
CA VAL A 177 0.23 -7.42 -6.25
C VAL A 177 -0.46 -8.69 -5.72
N ASP A 178 -0.46 -8.89 -4.39
CA ASP A 178 -1.04 -10.06 -3.73
C ASP A 178 -2.54 -9.90 -3.41
N ASP A 179 -3.09 -8.68 -3.50
CA ASP A 179 -4.48 -8.34 -3.20
C ASP A 179 -5.35 -8.42 -4.47
N LEU A 180 -6.42 -9.22 -4.40
CA LEU A 180 -7.39 -9.40 -5.47
C LEU A 180 -8.76 -8.92 -5.02
N LEU A 181 -9.47 -8.20 -5.89
CA LEU A 181 -10.82 -7.74 -5.63
C LEU A 181 -11.71 -8.04 -6.83
N VAL A 182 -12.80 -8.74 -6.59
CA VAL A 182 -13.91 -8.89 -7.54
C VAL A 182 -14.97 -7.86 -7.15
N PHE A 183 -15.48 -7.11 -8.11
CA PHE A 183 -16.47 -6.04 -7.88
C PHE A 183 -17.60 -6.12 -8.91
N SER A 184 -18.83 -5.75 -8.53
CA SER A 184 -20.01 -5.89 -9.40
C SER A 184 -21.13 -4.94 -9.00
N THR A 185 -22.04 -4.63 -9.93
CA THR A 185 -23.16 -3.71 -9.68
C THR A 185 -24.36 -4.42 -9.03
N SER A 186 -24.60 -5.68 -9.39
CA SER A 186 -25.70 -6.49 -8.86
C SER A 186 -25.21 -7.78 -8.21
N TYR A 187 -26.02 -8.34 -7.32
CA TYR A 187 -25.72 -9.61 -6.66
C TYR A 187 -25.59 -10.76 -7.67
N LYS A 188 -26.50 -10.81 -8.66
CA LYS A 188 -26.51 -11.86 -9.69
C LYS A 188 -25.25 -11.83 -10.55
N GLU A 189 -24.83 -10.65 -11.00
CA GLU A 189 -23.54 -10.48 -11.69
C GLU A 189 -22.38 -10.90 -10.81
N HIS A 190 -22.42 -10.56 -9.52
CA HIS A 190 -21.34 -10.88 -8.60
C HIS A 190 -21.10 -12.39 -8.47
N ILE A 191 -22.17 -13.19 -8.44
CA ILE A 191 -22.04 -14.65 -8.42
C ILE A 191 -21.39 -15.16 -9.72
N ALA A 192 -21.84 -14.69 -10.89
CA ALA A 192 -21.24 -15.06 -12.17
C ALA A 192 -19.75 -14.66 -12.26
N HIS A 193 -19.40 -13.47 -11.79
CA HIS A 193 -18.02 -13.00 -11.73
C HIS A 193 -17.15 -13.84 -10.78
N LEU A 194 -17.69 -14.26 -9.64
CA LEU A 194 -17.01 -15.16 -8.70
C LEU A 194 -16.74 -16.52 -9.33
N GLU A 195 -17.69 -17.09 -10.09
CA GLU A 195 -17.47 -18.35 -10.81
C GLU A 195 -16.32 -18.26 -11.81
N VAL A 196 -16.25 -17.16 -12.58
CA VAL A 196 -15.12 -16.92 -13.50
C VAL A 196 -13.81 -16.76 -12.73
N PHE A 197 -13.83 -15.99 -11.64
CA PHE A 197 -12.66 -15.79 -10.78
C PHE A 197 -12.12 -17.12 -10.24
N PHE A 198 -12.96 -17.94 -9.59
CA PHE A 198 -12.53 -19.22 -9.01
C PHE A 198 -12.04 -20.20 -10.08
N ARG A 199 -12.66 -20.20 -11.26
CA ARG A 199 -12.19 -21.00 -12.41
C ARG A 199 -10.78 -20.61 -12.83
N LYS A 200 -10.49 -19.31 -12.98
CA LYS A 200 -9.14 -18.81 -13.33
C LYS A 200 -8.13 -19.14 -12.21
N ILE A 201 -8.53 -19.02 -10.94
CA ILE A 201 -7.70 -19.40 -9.78
C ILE A 201 -7.31 -20.89 -9.86
N GLU A 202 -8.27 -21.78 -10.09
CA GLU A 202 -8.04 -23.22 -10.16
C GLU A 202 -7.19 -23.61 -11.37
N GLN A 203 -7.49 -23.07 -12.55
CA GLN A 203 -6.75 -23.31 -13.79
C GLN A 203 -5.27 -22.96 -13.64
N ASN A 204 -4.96 -21.83 -13.00
CA ASN A 204 -3.59 -21.37 -12.76
C ASN A 204 -2.98 -21.93 -11.47
N GLY A 205 -3.72 -22.77 -10.73
CA GLY A 205 -3.25 -23.39 -9.50
C GLY A 205 -2.86 -22.40 -8.40
N LEU A 206 -3.55 -21.27 -8.33
CA LEU A 206 -3.35 -20.24 -7.32
C LEU A 206 -4.04 -20.67 -6.00
N ILE A 207 -3.38 -20.40 -4.89
CA ILE A 207 -3.87 -20.79 -3.55
C ILE A 207 -4.30 -19.55 -2.77
N LEU A 208 -5.58 -19.48 -2.45
CA LEU A 208 -6.18 -18.38 -1.68
C LEU A 208 -6.11 -18.64 -0.17
N SER A 209 -5.99 -17.57 0.61
CA SER A 209 -5.98 -17.60 2.07
C SER A 209 -7.39 -17.56 2.64
N LYS A 210 -7.97 -18.73 2.99
CA LYS A 210 -9.33 -18.85 3.55
C LYS A 210 -9.64 -17.90 4.70
N LYS A 211 -8.69 -17.66 5.60
CA LYS A 211 -8.89 -16.79 6.78
C LYS A 211 -9.00 -15.29 6.46
N LYS A 212 -8.58 -14.87 5.26
CA LYS A 212 -8.53 -13.47 4.85
C LYS A 212 -9.50 -13.15 3.71
N MET A 213 -10.28 -14.13 3.27
CA MET A 213 -11.26 -13.89 2.21
C MET A 213 -12.46 -13.15 2.80
N GLU A 214 -12.94 -12.15 2.08
CA GLU A 214 -14.20 -11.47 2.36
C GLU A 214 -15.05 -11.62 1.10
N ILE A 215 -16.23 -12.23 1.19
CA ILE A 215 -17.05 -12.56 0.00
C ILE A 215 -18.37 -11.81 0.07
N CYS A 216 -18.76 -11.24 -1.08
CA CYS A 216 -20.04 -10.59 -1.35
C CYS A 216 -20.44 -9.56 -0.28
N LYS A 217 -19.54 -8.63 0.02
CA LYS A 217 -19.75 -7.53 0.96
C LYS A 217 -20.18 -6.27 0.22
N GLU A 218 -21.07 -5.48 0.84
CA GLU A 218 -21.44 -4.16 0.33
C GLU A 218 -20.46 -3.05 0.78
N LYS A 219 -19.70 -3.32 1.84
CA LYS A 219 -18.58 -2.51 2.31
C LYS A 219 -17.33 -3.35 2.46
N ILE A 220 -16.20 -2.87 1.95
CA ILE A 220 -14.94 -3.62 1.97
C ILE A 220 -13.73 -2.74 2.23
N ASN A 221 -12.73 -3.30 2.92
CA ASN A 221 -11.44 -2.65 3.13
C ASN A 221 -10.44 -3.08 2.05
N PHE A 222 -10.08 -2.18 1.15
CA PHE A 222 -9.18 -2.45 0.03
C PHE A 222 -8.16 -1.32 -0.18
N LEU A 223 -6.88 -1.69 -0.35
CA LEU A 223 -5.74 -0.79 -0.58
C LEU A 223 -5.56 0.38 0.40
N GLY A 224 -6.14 0.28 1.60
CA GLY A 224 -6.06 1.31 2.63
C GLY A 224 -7.27 2.24 2.70
N HIS A 225 -8.33 1.91 1.95
CA HIS A 225 -9.60 2.60 1.96
C HIS A 225 -10.72 1.63 2.35
N GLU A 226 -11.72 2.14 3.04
CA GLU A 226 -13.00 1.44 3.17
C GLU A 226 -13.95 1.99 2.12
N ILE A 227 -14.62 1.09 1.39
CA ILE A 227 -15.35 1.42 0.17
C ILE A 227 -16.71 0.73 0.24
N GLY A 228 -17.78 1.46 -0.07
CA GLY A 228 -19.13 0.91 -0.19
C GLY A 228 -20.17 2.01 -0.33
N GLU A 229 -21.40 1.66 -0.70
CA GLU A 229 -22.50 2.63 -0.91
C GLU A 229 -22.15 3.78 -1.88
N GLY A 230 -21.26 3.54 -2.86
CA GLY A 230 -20.78 4.61 -3.76
C GLY A 230 -19.86 5.63 -3.08
N LYS A 231 -19.30 5.29 -1.91
CA LYS A 231 -18.51 6.20 -1.07
C LYS A 231 -17.18 5.57 -0.64
N ILE A 232 -16.24 6.45 -0.29
CA ILE A 232 -14.96 6.13 0.33
C ILE A 232 -14.94 6.68 1.76
N TYR A 233 -14.59 5.81 2.69
CA TYR A 233 -14.46 6.10 4.11
C TYR A 233 -12.99 6.06 4.52
N LEU A 234 -12.63 6.89 5.49
CA LEU A 234 -11.38 6.71 6.22
C LEU A 234 -11.54 5.46 7.10
N GLN A 235 -10.55 4.56 7.07
CA GLN A 235 -10.62 3.33 7.85
C GLN A 235 -10.76 3.63 9.35
N GLU A 236 -11.71 2.98 10.02
CA GLU A 236 -12.06 3.24 11.42
C GLU A 236 -10.85 3.17 12.37
N HIS A 237 -9.99 2.15 12.19
CA HIS A 237 -8.81 1.99 13.02
C HIS A 237 -7.77 3.12 12.85
N ILE A 238 -7.74 3.81 11.70
CA ILE A 238 -6.87 4.98 11.48
C ILE A 238 -7.48 6.19 12.19
N ALA A 239 -8.78 6.42 12.03
CA ALA A 239 -9.49 7.49 12.73
C ALA A 239 -9.32 7.34 14.25
N LYS A 240 -9.54 6.14 14.78
CA LYS A 240 -9.36 5.81 16.20
C LYS A 240 -7.94 6.11 16.69
N LYS A 241 -6.92 5.67 15.94
CA LYS A 241 -5.52 5.97 16.28
C LYS A 241 -5.26 7.47 16.36
N ILE A 242 -5.76 8.28 15.43
CA ILE A 242 -5.59 9.74 15.47
C ILE A 242 -6.23 10.34 16.73
N LEU A 243 -7.41 9.85 17.11
CA LEU A 243 -8.15 10.34 18.27
C LEU A 243 -7.47 9.96 19.60
N GLU A 244 -6.86 8.77 19.67
CA GLU A 244 -6.17 8.23 20.86
C GLU A 244 -4.84 8.91 21.20
N PHE A 245 -4.21 9.63 20.27
CA PHE A 245 -2.99 10.38 20.57
C PHE A 245 -3.22 11.37 21.73
N PRO A 246 -2.21 11.74 22.52
CA PRO A 246 -2.37 12.80 23.52
C PRO A 246 -2.58 14.17 22.85
N ASP A 247 -3.28 15.10 23.51
CA ASP A 247 -3.46 16.46 22.96
C ASP A 247 -2.16 17.29 23.05
N ASN A 248 -1.31 16.97 24.03
CA ASN A 248 0.00 17.59 24.20
C ASN A 248 1.08 16.61 23.72
N MET A 249 1.88 17.04 22.74
CA MET A 249 2.94 16.23 22.12
C MET A 249 4.27 16.97 22.16
N SER A 250 4.82 17.13 23.35
CA SER A 250 6.15 17.74 23.54
C SER A 250 7.29 16.88 23.00
N ASP A 251 7.11 15.56 22.91
CA ASP A 251 8.07 14.65 22.28
C ASP A 251 8.00 14.74 20.75
N LYS A 252 9.15 15.03 20.13
CA LYS A 252 9.31 15.11 18.67
C LYS A 252 8.88 13.83 17.94
N LYS A 253 9.22 12.65 18.47
CA LYS A 253 8.86 11.35 17.87
C LYS A 253 7.36 11.13 17.91
N VAL A 254 6.69 11.49 19.01
CA VAL A 254 5.24 11.37 19.13
C VAL A 254 4.54 12.31 18.13
N LEU A 255 5.01 13.56 18.03
CA LEU A 255 4.50 14.51 17.04
C LEU A 255 4.71 14.03 15.60
N GLN A 256 5.87 13.43 15.29
CA GLN A 256 6.14 12.82 13.99
C GLN A 256 5.18 11.67 13.67
N GLN A 257 4.90 10.81 14.63
CA GLN A 257 3.96 9.69 14.46
C GLN A 257 2.54 10.20 14.23
N PHE A 258 2.08 11.17 15.02
CA PHE A 258 0.77 11.81 14.85
C PHE A 258 0.64 12.44 13.46
N LEU A 259 1.58 13.30 13.06
CA LEU A 259 1.56 13.96 11.76
C LEU A 259 1.68 12.96 10.60
N GLY A 260 2.38 11.84 10.79
CA GLY A 260 2.44 10.75 9.81
C GLY A 260 1.07 10.13 9.55
N ILE A 261 0.31 9.82 10.61
CA ILE A 261 -1.03 9.21 10.50
C ILE A 261 -2.07 10.24 10.02
N VAL A 262 -1.99 11.48 10.49
CA VAL A 262 -2.86 12.57 10.01
C VAL A 262 -2.63 12.84 8.52
N ASN A 263 -1.38 12.76 8.05
CA ASN A 263 -1.07 12.88 6.64
C ASN A 263 -1.67 11.76 5.78
N TYR A 264 -1.80 10.54 6.33
CA TYR A 264 -2.50 9.45 5.65
C TYR A 264 -3.98 9.78 5.42
N ALA A 265 -4.62 10.50 6.36
CA ALA A 265 -6.00 10.96 6.26
C ALA A 265 -6.18 12.29 5.49
N ARG A 266 -5.12 12.84 4.87
CA ARG A 266 -5.13 14.18 4.24
C ARG A 266 -6.29 14.38 3.27
N ASN A 267 -6.59 13.38 2.44
CA ASN A 267 -7.59 13.51 1.39
C ASN A 267 -9.04 13.61 1.92
N TYR A 268 -9.23 13.35 3.22
CA TYR A 268 -10.51 13.42 3.91
C TYR A 268 -10.67 14.70 4.74
N ILE A 269 -9.57 15.38 5.07
CA ILE A 269 -9.57 16.51 5.99
C ILE A 269 -9.38 17.81 5.22
N ASP A 270 -10.46 18.59 5.15
CA ASP A 270 -10.43 19.94 4.59
C ASP A 270 -9.38 20.84 5.30
N ASN A 271 -8.63 21.61 4.51
CA ASN A 271 -7.66 22.59 4.97
C ASN A 271 -6.58 22.06 5.94
N LEU A 272 -6.25 20.76 5.84
CA LEU A 272 -5.27 20.13 6.72
C LEU A 272 -3.91 20.84 6.71
N ALA A 273 -3.43 21.32 5.56
CA ALA A 273 -2.14 22.00 5.48
C ALA A 273 -2.05 23.25 6.38
N LYS A 274 -3.16 23.98 6.55
CA LYS A 274 -3.23 25.14 7.44
C LYS A 274 -3.17 24.73 8.91
N LEU A 275 -3.84 23.64 9.28
CA LEU A 275 -3.86 23.12 10.65
C LEU A 275 -2.54 22.45 11.05
N ALA A 276 -2.00 21.61 10.17
CA ALA A 276 -0.79 20.82 10.42
C ALA A 276 0.50 21.61 10.14
N GLY A 277 0.44 22.68 9.34
CA GLY A 277 1.61 23.49 8.97
C GLY A 277 2.45 23.99 10.14
N PRO A 278 1.84 24.63 11.17
CA PRO A 278 2.55 25.06 12.38
C PRO A 278 3.19 23.89 13.13
N LEU A 279 2.51 22.74 13.18
CA LEU A 279 3.02 21.52 13.83
C LEU A 279 4.23 20.95 13.08
N TYR A 280 4.22 20.92 11.74
CA TYR A 280 5.38 20.54 10.93
C TYR A 280 6.56 21.50 11.11
N ALA A 281 6.32 22.79 11.34
CA ALA A 281 7.38 23.76 11.56
C ALA A 281 8.24 23.42 12.79
N LYS A 282 7.65 22.82 13.82
CA LYS A 282 8.37 22.37 15.04
C LYS A 282 9.32 21.19 14.80
N LEU A 283 9.08 20.40 13.75
CA LEU A 283 9.94 19.26 13.41
C LEU A 283 11.22 19.69 12.69
N ARG A 284 11.28 20.92 12.18
CA ARG A 284 12.44 21.49 11.48
C ARG A 284 13.61 21.69 12.45
N LYS A 285 14.84 21.68 11.92
CA LYS A 285 16.08 21.83 12.72
C LYS A 285 16.07 23.10 13.58
N ASN A 286 15.55 24.21 13.02
CA ASN A 286 15.48 25.52 13.66
C ASN A 286 14.05 25.88 14.12
N GLY A 287 13.14 24.90 14.23
CA GLY A 287 11.77 25.12 14.68
C GLY A 287 11.67 25.32 16.19
N GLN A 288 10.67 26.07 16.65
CA GLN A 288 10.36 26.15 18.08
C GLN A 288 9.91 24.77 18.58
N LYS A 289 10.71 24.17 19.47
CA LYS A 289 10.44 22.81 19.98
C LYS A 289 9.41 22.76 21.10
N TYR A 290 9.18 23.88 21.77
CA TYR A 290 8.18 23.97 22.82
C TYR A 290 6.77 23.82 22.24
N PHE A 291 5.97 22.95 22.84
CA PHE A 291 4.58 22.69 22.48
C PHE A 291 3.68 23.56 23.36
N ASN A 292 3.06 24.58 22.77
CA ASN A 292 2.30 25.60 23.47
C ASN A 292 0.79 25.35 23.40
N SER A 293 0.01 26.24 24.02
CA SER A 293 -1.46 26.15 24.05
C SER A 293 -2.11 26.24 22.67
N GLU A 294 -1.54 27.00 21.73
CA GLU A 294 -2.04 27.08 20.35
C GLU A 294 -1.84 25.75 19.61
N ASP A 295 -0.73 25.05 19.85
CA ASP A 295 -0.49 23.74 19.26
C ASP A 295 -1.50 22.69 19.74
N ILE A 296 -1.85 22.73 21.02
CA ILE A 296 -2.90 21.89 21.61
C ILE A 296 -4.25 22.18 20.93
N LYS A 297 -4.57 23.46 20.68
CA LYS A 297 -5.80 23.84 19.96
C LYS A 297 -5.79 23.29 18.53
N LEU A 298 -4.66 23.33 17.82
CA LEU A 298 -4.53 22.76 16.47
C LEU A 298 -4.73 21.24 16.47
N VAL A 299 -4.13 20.52 17.43
CA VAL A 299 -4.32 19.07 17.56
C VAL A 299 -5.79 18.74 17.82
N LYS A 300 -6.44 19.43 18.76
CA LYS A 300 -7.87 19.26 19.04
C LYS A 300 -8.74 19.55 17.82
N ALA A 301 -8.43 20.62 17.07
CA ALA A 301 -9.17 20.95 15.85
C ALA A 301 -9.03 19.85 14.77
N ILE A 302 -7.83 19.28 14.60
CA ILE A 302 -7.61 18.15 13.69
C ILE A 302 -8.43 16.92 14.14
N LYS A 303 -8.40 16.60 15.44
CA LYS A 303 -9.16 15.48 16.00
C LYS A 303 -10.67 15.67 15.85
N GLU A 304 -11.19 16.86 16.11
CA GLU A 304 -12.61 17.16 15.91
C GLU A 304 -13.02 17.06 14.43
N LYS A 305 -12.15 17.48 13.50
CA LYS A 305 -12.39 17.22 12.07
C LYS A 305 -12.44 15.72 11.77
N VAL A 306 -11.53 14.93 12.34
CA VAL A 306 -11.49 13.46 12.17
C VAL A 306 -12.73 12.78 12.75
N LYS A 307 -13.19 13.22 13.93
CA LYS A 307 -14.38 12.70 14.60
C LYS A 307 -15.66 12.94 13.79
N ASN A 308 -15.74 14.07 13.10
CA ASN A 308 -16.90 14.48 12.31
C ASN A 308 -16.69 14.26 10.80
N LEU A 309 -15.78 13.34 10.41
CA LEU A 309 -15.53 13.06 9.00
C LEU A 309 -16.79 12.53 8.33
N LYS A 310 -17.14 13.16 7.21
CA LYS A 310 -18.13 12.63 6.29
C LYS A 310 -17.44 11.72 5.28
N PRO A 311 -18.08 10.62 4.87
CA PRO A 311 -17.59 9.84 3.75
C PRO A 311 -17.55 10.70 2.50
N LEU A 312 -16.57 10.42 1.65
CA LEU A 312 -16.41 11.08 0.36
C LEU A 312 -17.11 10.25 -0.71
N GLU A 313 -17.62 10.89 -1.74
CA GLU A 313 -18.27 10.20 -2.85
C GLU A 313 -17.20 9.63 -3.79
N LEU A 314 -17.41 8.40 -4.27
CA LEU A 314 -16.61 7.88 -5.36
C LEU A 314 -16.91 8.72 -6.61
N PRO A 315 -15.90 9.28 -7.28
CA PRO A 315 -16.12 9.94 -8.57
C PRO A 315 -16.84 8.96 -9.51
N LEU A 316 -17.72 9.42 -10.39
CA LEU A 316 -18.29 8.60 -11.47
C LEU A 316 -17.87 9.21 -12.80
N GLU A 317 -17.36 8.39 -13.73
CA GLU A 317 -16.80 8.86 -15.01
C GLU A 317 -17.76 9.76 -15.80
N ASP A 318 -19.06 9.45 -15.80
CA ASP A 318 -20.09 10.22 -16.52
C ASP A 318 -20.50 11.53 -15.82
N ASN A 319 -20.03 11.79 -14.59
CA ASN A 319 -20.39 13.00 -13.85
C ASN A 319 -19.57 14.21 -14.27
N TYR A 320 -20.15 15.39 -14.11
CA TYR A 320 -19.44 16.66 -14.26
C TYR A 320 -18.58 16.94 -13.02
N PHE A 321 -17.25 16.96 -13.21
CA PHE A 321 -16.30 17.27 -12.15
C PHE A 321 -16.09 18.78 -11.98
N ILE A 322 -15.97 19.21 -10.73
CA ILE A 322 -15.73 20.59 -10.34
C ILE A 322 -14.53 20.61 -9.40
N ILE A 323 -13.51 21.38 -9.76
CA ILE A 323 -12.39 21.68 -8.87
C ILE A 323 -12.58 23.11 -8.37
N GLU A 324 -12.80 23.26 -7.08
CA GLU A 324 -12.74 24.56 -6.41
C GLU A 324 -11.38 24.69 -5.74
N THR A 325 -10.72 25.83 -5.94
CA THR A 325 -9.42 26.13 -5.34
C THR A 325 -9.47 27.42 -4.55
N ASP A 326 -8.65 27.49 -3.51
CA ASP A 326 -8.42 28.71 -2.74
C ASP A 326 -6.91 28.88 -2.50
N ALA A 327 -6.45 30.13 -2.58
CA ALA A 327 -5.06 30.48 -2.46
C ALA A 327 -4.85 31.48 -1.31
N SER A 328 -3.91 31.17 -0.43
CA SER A 328 -3.48 32.08 0.64
C SER A 328 -2.04 32.52 0.43
N LYS A 329 -1.51 33.38 1.32
CA LYS A 329 -0.08 33.75 1.32
C LYS A 329 0.85 32.57 1.62
N VAL A 330 0.37 31.56 2.34
CA VAL A 330 1.21 30.51 2.94
C VAL A 330 1.04 29.16 2.23
N GLY A 331 -0.11 28.94 1.60
CA GLY A 331 -0.42 27.70 0.89
C GLY A 331 -1.72 27.77 0.10
N TRP A 332 -2.15 26.63 -0.40
CA TRP A 332 -3.32 26.44 -1.25
C TRP A 332 -4.20 25.31 -0.69
N GLY A 333 -5.50 25.40 -0.99
CA GLY A 333 -6.50 24.38 -0.74
C GLY A 333 -7.28 24.08 -2.01
N ALA A 334 -7.80 22.86 -2.13
CA ALA A 334 -8.64 22.46 -3.23
C ALA A 334 -9.65 21.39 -2.82
N ILE A 335 -10.80 21.41 -3.45
CA ILE A 335 -11.87 20.43 -3.27
C ILE A 335 -12.27 19.90 -4.65
N LEU A 336 -12.25 18.58 -4.81
CA LEU A 336 -12.86 17.90 -5.93
C LEU A 336 -14.30 17.56 -5.58
N LYS A 337 -15.23 18.05 -6.39
CA LYS A 337 -16.65 17.72 -6.33
C LYS A 337 -17.14 17.11 -7.64
N GLN A 338 -18.29 16.47 -7.59
CA GLN A 338 -19.00 15.99 -8.76
C GLN A 338 -20.48 16.34 -8.69
N LYS A 339 -21.12 16.41 -9.85
CA LYS A 339 -22.58 16.48 -10.00
C LYS A 339 -23.02 15.77 -11.28
N PRO A 340 -24.29 15.35 -11.41
CA PRO A 340 -24.74 14.53 -12.55
C PRO A 340 -24.48 15.16 -13.92
N ASN A 341 -24.71 16.46 -14.07
CA ASN A 341 -24.39 17.18 -15.30
C ASN A 341 -24.02 18.64 -15.03
N LYS A 342 -23.45 19.33 -16.03
CA LYS A 342 -22.99 20.73 -15.92
C LYS A 342 -24.06 21.70 -15.41
N TYR A 343 -25.33 21.43 -15.73
CA TYR A 343 -26.46 22.31 -15.41
C TYR A 343 -27.18 21.90 -14.12
N SER A 344 -26.79 20.80 -13.47
CA SER A 344 -27.33 20.40 -12.18
C SER A 344 -27.11 21.50 -11.13
N PRO A 345 -28.10 21.75 -10.24
CA PRO A 345 -27.99 22.71 -9.15
C PRO A 345 -26.79 22.46 -8.23
N LYS A 346 -26.34 23.52 -7.55
CA LYS A 346 -25.26 23.43 -6.55
C LYS A 346 -25.59 22.48 -5.39
N ALA A 347 -26.88 22.27 -5.09
CA ALA A 347 -27.34 21.35 -4.05
C ALA A 347 -26.98 19.88 -4.34
N ASP A 348 -26.77 19.52 -5.61
CA ASP A 348 -26.39 18.16 -6.02
C ASP A 348 -24.87 17.93 -5.99
N GLU A 349 -24.09 18.94 -5.60
CA GLU A 349 -22.64 18.82 -5.51
C GLU A 349 -22.22 17.85 -4.39
N LYS A 350 -21.46 16.85 -4.79
CA LYS A 350 -20.97 15.77 -3.95
C LYS A 350 -19.46 15.84 -3.84
N ILE A 351 -18.93 15.86 -2.62
CA ILE A 351 -17.50 16.00 -2.37
C ILE A 351 -16.80 14.66 -2.55
N CYS A 352 -15.79 14.63 -3.42
CA CYS A 352 -15.03 13.42 -3.74
C CYS A 352 -13.68 13.38 -3.01
N ARG A 353 -12.95 14.50 -2.95
CA ARG A 353 -11.59 14.56 -2.35
C ARG A 353 -11.24 15.98 -1.91
N TYR A 354 -10.40 16.08 -0.88
CA TYR A 354 -9.73 17.32 -0.49
C TYR A 354 -8.24 17.26 -0.83
N ALA A 355 -7.65 18.39 -1.19
CA ALA A 355 -6.21 18.54 -1.32
C ALA A 355 -5.76 19.87 -0.71
N SER A 356 -4.59 19.88 -0.10
CA SER A 356 -3.99 21.12 0.39
C SER A 356 -2.48 20.99 0.51
N GLY A 357 -1.78 22.11 0.41
CA GLY A 357 -0.33 22.15 0.48
C GLY A 357 0.22 23.56 0.69
N SER A 358 1.53 23.63 0.95
CA SER A 358 2.29 24.88 0.98
C SER A 358 2.99 25.11 -0.37
N TYR A 359 3.21 26.36 -0.75
CA TYR A 359 4.01 26.65 -1.95
C TYR A 359 5.47 26.25 -1.74
N LYS A 360 6.07 25.59 -2.75
CA LYS A 360 7.51 25.31 -2.78
C LYS A 360 8.30 26.52 -3.31
N LEU A 361 7.71 27.27 -4.22
CA LEU A 361 8.29 28.48 -4.81
C LEU A 361 7.74 29.71 -4.08
N LYS A 362 8.57 30.74 -3.92
CA LYS A 362 8.08 32.05 -3.43
C LYS A 362 7.15 32.62 -4.49
N THR A 363 5.88 32.79 -4.12
CA THR A 363 4.87 33.39 -4.99
C THR A 363 4.95 34.91 -4.89
N VAL A 364 5.13 35.57 -6.04
CA VAL A 364 5.49 37.00 -6.10
C VAL A 364 4.25 37.88 -5.98
N ASN A 365 3.16 37.53 -6.65
CA ASN A 365 1.89 38.26 -6.60
C ASN A 365 0.70 37.33 -6.27
N ASN A 366 -0.50 37.90 -6.08
CA ASN A 366 -1.70 37.10 -5.77
C ASN A 366 -2.21 36.27 -6.95
N ILE A 367 -2.04 36.73 -8.19
CA ILE A 367 -2.48 36.02 -9.39
C ILE A 367 -1.69 34.72 -9.58
N ASP A 368 -0.37 34.78 -9.39
CA ASP A 368 0.52 33.62 -9.43
C ASP A 368 0.11 32.58 -8.38
N ARG A 369 -0.38 33.02 -7.20
CA ARG A 369 -0.86 32.13 -6.13
C ARG A 369 -2.11 31.39 -6.56
N GLU A 370 -3.09 32.09 -7.14
CA GLU A 370 -4.32 31.48 -7.66
C GLU A 370 -3.99 30.47 -8.77
N ILE A 371 -3.15 30.84 -9.73
CA ILE A 371 -2.74 29.94 -10.82
C ILE A 371 -2.00 28.71 -10.27
N LEU A 372 -1.06 28.91 -9.33
CA LEU A 372 -0.36 27.80 -8.69
C LEU A 372 -1.29 26.93 -7.85
N ALA A 373 -2.31 27.49 -7.20
CA ALA A 373 -3.31 26.71 -6.49
C ALA A 373 -4.06 25.79 -7.45
N VAL A 374 -4.48 26.30 -8.63
CA VAL A 374 -5.11 25.50 -9.70
C VAL A 374 -4.17 24.40 -10.20
N VAL A 375 -2.93 24.73 -10.57
CA VAL A 375 -1.96 23.74 -11.07
C VAL A 375 -1.68 22.65 -10.03
N ASN A 376 -1.48 23.04 -8.76
CA ASN A 376 -1.26 22.07 -7.70
C ASN A 376 -2.51 21.23 -7.39
N ALA A 377 -3.69 21.82 -7.49
CA ALA A 377 -4.95 21.10 -7.35
C ALA A 377 -5.12 20.04 -8.44
N ILE A 378 -4.89 20.39 -9.70
CA ILE A 378 -4.96 19.44 -10.83
C ILE A 378 -3.94 18.31 -10.62
N ASN A 379 -2.70 18.61 -10.23
CA ASN A 379 -1.70 17.57 -9.97
C ASN A 379 -2.06 16.65 -8.79
N ALA A 380 -2.73 17.18 -7.76
CA ALA A 380 -3.11 16.42 -6.58
C ALA A 380 -4.42 15.64 -6.74
N LEU A 381 -5.35 16.14 -7.55
CA LEU A 381 -6.72 15.62 -7.68
C LEU A 381 -6.99 14.97 -9.03
N GLY A 382 -6.23 15.32 -10.08
CA GLY A 382 -6.50 15.03 -11.49
C GLY A 382 -6.31 13.58 -11.94
N TYR A 383 -5.98 12.66 -11.02
CA TYR A 383 -6.16 11.23 -11.27
C TYR A 383 -7.62 10.86 -10.98
N ILE A 384 -8.50 11.23 -11.91
CA ILE A 384 -9.93 10.90 -11.95
C ILE A 384 -10.16 9.92 -13.09
#